data_AF-A0A150NS09-F1
#
_entry.id   AF-A0A150NS09-F1
#
_cell.length_a   1.000
_cell.length_b   1.000
_cell.length_c   1.000
_cell.angle_alpha   90.00
_cell.angle_beta   90.00
_cell.angle_gamma   90.00
#
_symmetry.space_group_name_H-M   'P 1'
#
loop_
_entity.id
_entity.type
_entity.pdbx_description
1 polymer ?
#
loop_
_entity_poly.entity_id
_entity_poly.type
_entity_poly.pdbx_seq_one_letter_code
_entity_poly.pdbx_strand_id
1 'polypeptide(L)'
;MLDLSRKLTDELVIGDKVYSLNMSFDNIIRLFEMWCDEEIPEQVKPFFALKMLTGDGFGLFSIEDAMDIFQQVFEEHIQLKSLKDVSVEYDLAGNVMKKEPSIQSKEPPVYDISLDGDFIYASFMQAYGIDLLEERGKLHWKKFNALLSGLPEGAKFVEVIKIRKYKPRKGDSQAYIDEMVKLKKEYALPDSEEYDDEDDDYDME
;
A
#
# COMPACT_ATOMS: atom_id res chain seq x y z
N MET A 1 11.72 6.54 -4.48
CA MET A 1 12.78 5.55 -4.18
C MET A 1 13.60 6.04 -3.00
N LEU A 2 13.96 5.19 -2.04
CA LEU A 2 14.74 5.60 -0.86
C LEU A 2 16.19 5.91 -1.27
N ASP A 3 16.62 7.16 -1.13
CA ASP A 3 17.99 7.60 -1.40
C ASP A 3 18.81 7.60 -0.10
N LEU A 4 19.80 6.70 -0.01
CA LEU A 4 20.66 6.57 1.17
C LEU A 4 21.76 7.64 1.23
N SER A 5 22.02 8.36 0.14
CA SER A 5 23.05 9.41 0.09
C SER A 5 22.59 10.73 0.71
N ARG A 6 21.29 10.89 0.94
CA ARG A 6 20.67 12.10 1.47
C ARG A 6 19.86 11.78 2.72
N LYS A 7 19.71 12.78 3.60
CA LYS A 7 18.74 12.68 4.69
C LYS A 7 17.33 12.73 4.12
N LEU A 8 16.41 12.05 4.80
CA LEU A 8 14.98 12.26 4.59
C LEU A 8 14.65 13.66 5.11
N THR A 9 14.26 14.54 4.20
CA THR A 9 13.83 15.91 4.50
C THR A 9 12.32 15.94 4.42
N ASP A 10 11.68 15.81 5.58
CA ASP A 10 10.23 15.71 5.69
C ASP A 10 9.70 17.07 6.15
N GLU A 11 9.72 18.03 5.22
CA GLU A 11 9.36 19.42 5.48
C GLU A 11 8.39 19.93 4.41
N LEU A 12 7.41 20.73 4.86
CA LEU A 12 6.50 21.48 4.01
C LEU A 12 6.74 22.97 4.26
N VAL A 13 6.98 23.73 3.19
CA VAL A 13 7.26 25.16 3.26
C VAL A 13 6.09 25.93 2.64
N ILE A 14 5.45 26.80 3.42
CA ILE A 14 4.35 27.65 2.98
C ILE A 14 4.64 29.09 3.37
N GLY A 15 4.98 29.91 2.37
CA GLY A 15 5.49 31.26 2.60
C GLY A 15 6.74 31.21 3.48
N ASP A 16 6.71 31.92 4.61
CA ASP A 16 7.83 31.96 5.57
C ASP A 16 7.74 30.88 6.68
N LYS A 17 6.73 30.00 6.63
CA LYS A 17 6.56 28.93 7.62
C LYS A 17 7.07 27.60 7.09
N VAL A 18 7.79 26.89 7.96
CA VAL A 18 8.28 25.52 7.72
C VAL A 18 7.59 24.59 8.71
N TYR A 19 6.94 23.56 8.19
CA TYR A 19 6.25 22.52 8.95
C TYR A 19 7.05 21.22 8.86
N SER A 20 7.32 20.59 10.00
CA SER A 20 7.89 19.23 10.01
C SER A 20 6.77 18.22 9.79
N LEU A 21 6.98 17.29 8.86
CA LEU A 21 6.00 16.29 8.48
C LEU A 21 6.19 15.00 9.29
N ASN A 22 5.12 14.53 9.92
CA ASN A 22 5.05 13.21 10.54
C ASN A 22 4.85 12.13 9.46
N MET A 23 5.98 11.66 8.93
CA MET A 23 6.02 10.62 7.91
C MET A 23 6.17 9.21 8.51
N SER A 24 5.74 8.97 9.75
CA SER A 24 5.70 7.61 10.32
C SER A 24 4.69 6.74 9.59
N PHE A 25 5.00 5.46 9.41
CA PHE A 25 4.20 4.56 8.59
C PHE A 25 2.76 4.43 9.08
N ASP A 26 2.54 4.38 10.40
CA ASP A 26 1.22 4.27 11.00
C ASP A 26 0.41 5.56 10.85
N ASN A 27 1.06 6.72 10.82
CA ASN A 27 0.37 7.98 10.51
C ASN A 27 -0.09 8.02 9.04
N ILE A 28 0.74 7.54 8.11
CA ILE A 28 0.41 7.50 6.69
C ILE A 28 -0.69 6.48 6.38
N ILE A 29 -0.67 5.30 7.01
CA ILE A 29 -1.77 4.31 6.88
C ILE A 29 -3.09 4.92 7.35
N ARG A 30 -3.11 5.53 8.55
CA ARG A 30 -4.31 6.20 9.08
C ARG A 30 -4.78 7.35 8.19
N LEU A 31 -3.85 8.04 7.52
CA LEU A 31 -4.20 9.09 6.56
C LEU A 31 -4.95 8.48 5.37
N PHE A 32 -4.51 7.33 4.82
CA PHE A 32 -5.23 6.66 3.74
C PHE A 32 -6.58 6.14 4.17
N GLU A 33 -6.68 5.54 5.35
CA GLU A 33 -7.96 5.10 5.93
C GLU A 33 -8.95 6.28 6.01
N MET A 34 -8.51 7.41 6.56
CA MET A 34 -9.30 8.65 6.61
C MET A 34 -9.67 9.16 5.21
N TRP A 35 -8.75 9.05 4.24
CA TRP A 35 -8.99 9.52 2.88
C TRP A 35 -10.01 8.67 2.13
N CYS A 36 -10.03 7.37 2.37
CA CYS A 36 -10.96 6.42 1.76
C CYS A 36 -12.31 6.34 2.49
N ASP A 37 -12.42 6.89 3.69
CA ASP A 37 -13.65 6.91 4.47
C ASP A 37 -14.74 7.76 3.76
N GLU A 38 -15.83 7.11 3.37
CA GLU A 38 -16.98 7.73 2.70
C GLU A 38 -17.86 8.55 3.67
N GLU A 39 -17.76 8.31 4.99
CA GLU A 39 -18.48 9.09 6.00
C GLU A 39 -17.86 10.49 6.18
N ILE A 40 -16.61 10.68 5.74
CA ILE A 40 -15.90 11.96 5.84
C ILE A 40 -16.17 12.79 4.58
N PRO A 41 -16.70 14.03 4.70
CA PRO A 41 -16.93 14.88 3.54
C PRO A 41 -15.63 15.21 2.78
N GLU A 42 -15.65 15.06 1.46
CA GLU A 42 -14.49 15.31 0.58
C GLU A 42 -13.83 16.68 0.82
N GLN A 43 -14.63 17.71 1.12
CA GLN A 43 -14.14 19.07 1.33
C GLN A 43 -13.31 19.24 2.60
N VAL A 44 -13.45 18.33 3.59
CA VAL A 44 -12.71 18.41 4.86
C VAL A 44 -11.48 17.50 4.90
N LYS A 45 -11.43 16.48 4.04
CA LYS A 45 -10.29 15.53 3.90
C LYS A 45 -8.92 16.23 3.79
N PRO A 46 -8.71 17.23 2.91
CA PRO A 46 -7.40 17.87 2.80
C PRO A 46 -6.95 18.54 4.12
N PHE A 47 -7.87 19.16 4.86
CA PHE A 47 -7.55 19.78 6.15
C PHE A 47 -7.19 18.75 7.22
N PHE A 48 -7.88 17.61 7.25
CA PHE A 48 -7.54 16.52 8.16
C PHE A 48 -6.20 15.89 7.81
N ALA A 49 -5.95 15.63 6.53
CA ALA A 49 -4.66 15.09 6.08
C ALA A 49 -3.50 16.02 6.47
N LEU A 50 -3.60 17.32 6.18
CA LEU A 50 -2.57 18.29 6.56
C LEU A 50 -2.37 18.36 8.08
N LYS A 51 -3.45 18.29 8.86
CA LYS A 51 -3.38 18.24 10.31
C LYS A 51 -2.70 16.98 10.83
N MET A 52 -2.95 15.82 10.23
CA MET A 52 -2.28 14.57 10.59
C MET A 52 -0.79 14.60 10.25
N LEU A 53 -0.44 15.24 9.13
CA LEU A 53 0.94 15.33 8.66
C LEU A 53 1.76 16.37 9.43
N THR A 54 1.19 17.52 9.77
CA THR A 54 1.95 18.64 10.37
C THR A 54 1.70 18.83 11.86
N GLY A 55 0.61 18.28 12.39
CA GLY A 55 0.09 18.60 13.72
C GLY A 55 -0.69 19.93 13.80
N ASP A 56 -0.65 20.75 12.75
CA ASP A 56 -1.20 22.09 12.71
C ASP A 56 -2.55 22.18 11.97
N GLY A 57 -3.35 23.19 12.33
CA GLY A 57 -4.63 23.46 11.68
C GLY A 57 -4.49 24.36 10.45
N PHE A 58 -5.13 23.96 9.35
CA PHE A 58 -5.13 24.70 8.07
C PHE A 58 -6.45 25.43 7.78
N GLY A 59 -7.32 25.61 8.77
CA GLY A 59 -8.68 26.16 8.57
C GLY A 59 -8.76 27.62 8.08
N LEU A 60 -7.63 28.32 7.94
CA LEU A 60 -7.57 29.65 7.32
C LEU A 60 -7.42 29.60 5.80
N PHE A 61 -7.02 28.45 5.25
CA PHE A 61 -6.88 28.24 3.82
C PHE A 61 -8.23 27.93 3.18
N SER A 62 -8.37 28.26 1.89
CA SER A 62 -9.51 27.78 1.12
C SER A 62 -9.41 26.26 0.92
N ILE A 63 -10.53 25.63 0.54
CA ILE A 63 -10.55 24.18 0.25
C ILE A 63 -9.57 23.86 -0.91
N GLU A 64 -9.54 24.73 -1.93
CA GLU A 64 -8.65 24.60 -3.08
C GLU A 64 -7.19 24.68 -2.65
N ASP A 65 -6.81 25.70 -1.88
CA ASP A 65 -5.43 25.85 -1.39
C ASP A 65 -5.01 24.66 -0.50
N ALA A 66 -5.91 24.20 0.38
CA ALA A 66 -5.62 23.05 1.25
C ALA A 66 -5.42 21.76 0.44
N MET A 67 -6.19 21.58 -0.65
CA MET A 67 -6.03 20.46 -1.56
C MET A 67 -4.70 20.55 -2.31
N ASP A 68 -4.34 21.72 -2.85
CA ASP A 68 -3.09 21.93 -3.57
C ASP A 68 -1.87 21.68 -2.67
N ILE A 69 -1.91 22.18 -1.43
CA ILE A 69 -0.85 21.93 -0.44
C ILE A 69 -0.76 20.43 -0.12
N PHE A 70 -1.91 19.77 0.08
CA PHE A 70 -1.91 18.33 0.35
C PHE A 70 -1.33 17.54 -0.83
N GLN A 71 -1.74 17.87 -2.06
CA GLN A 71 -1.22 17.23 -3.26
C GLN A 71 0.29 17.42 -3.40
N GLN A 72 0.80 18.62 -3.09
CA GLN A 72 2.24 18.86 -3.06
C GLN A 72 2.95 17.92 -2.07
N VAL A 73 2.46 17.82 -0.83
CA VAL A 73 3.05 16.92 0.18
C VAL A 73 3.01 15.47 -0.30
N PHE A 74 1.90 15.07 -0.91
CA PHE A 74 1.70 13.72 -1.41
C PHE A 74 2.70 13.37 -2.52
N GLU A 75 2.87 14.26 -3.51
CA GLU A 75 3.77 14.06 -4.64
C GLU A 75 5.25 14.06 -4.22
N GLU A 76 5.64 14.95 -3.30
CA GLU A 76 7.03 15.09 -2.87
C GLU A 76 7.47 14.00 -1.88
N HIS A 77 6.62 13.70 -0.89
CA HIS A 77 7.03 12.91 0.28
C HIS A 77 6.46 11.50 0.30
N ILE A 78 5.24 11.32 -0.19
CA ILE A 78 4.56 10.03 -0.17
C ILE A 78 4.86 9.23 -1.44
N GLN A 79 4.97 9.89 -2.60
CA GLN A 79 5.31 9.30 -3.91
C GLN A 79 4.56 7.98 -4.17
N LEU A 80 3.23 8.00 -4.11
CA LEU A 80 2.41 6.96 -4.74
C LEU A 80 2.15 7.38 -6.18
N LYS A 81 2.62 6.60 -7.17
CA LYS A 81 2.29 6.85 -8.58
C LYS A 81 0.79 6.68 -8.88
N SER A 82 0.04 6.10 -7.95
CA SER A 82 -1.42 6.13 -7.83
C SER A 82 -1.78 5.42 -6.51
N LEU A 83 -2.89 5.77 -5.84
CA LEU A 83 -3.44 4.95 -4.75
C LEU A 83 -3.77 3.52 -5.21
N LYS A 84 -3.90 3.30 -6.53
CA LYS A 84 -4.04 1.98 -7.17
C LYS A 84 -2.71 1.25 -7.41
N ASP A 85 -1.57 1.97 -7.33
CA ASP A 85 -0.21 1.42 -7.52
C ASP A 85 0.41 0.89 -6.22
N VAL A 86 -0.34 0.86 -5.11
CA VAL A 86 0.10 0.16 -3.90
C VAL A 86 0.33 -1.32 -4.19
N SER A 87 -0.23 -1.89 -5.26
CA SER A 87 0.09 -3.23 -5.74
C SER A 87 1.54 -3.35 -6.27
N VAL A 88 2.51 -3.45 -5.35
CA VAL A 88 3.87 -3.92 -5.67
C VAL A 88 3.73 -5.27 -6.37
N GLU A 89 4.10 -5.33 -7.65
CA GLU A 89 3.97 -6.55 -8.41
C GLU A 89 5.11 -7.52 -8.05
N TYR A 90 4.88 -8.45 -7.12
CA TYR A 90 5.78 -9.58 -6.90
C TYR A 90 5.67 -10.62 -8.03
N ASP A 91 6.81 -11.15 -8.48
CA ASP A 91 6.86 -12.36 -9.28
C ASP A 91 6.48 -13.60 -8.44
N LEU A 92 6.36 -14.77 -9.07
CA LEU A 92 6.05 -16.01 -8.36
C LEU A 92 7.14 -16.45 -7.36
N ALA A 93 8.36 -15.95 -7.49
CA ALA A 93 9.44 -16.19 -6.53
C ALA A 93 9.38 -15.20 -5.36
N GLY A 94 8.54 -14.16 -5.42
CA GLY A 94 8.42 -13.14 -4.38
C GLY A 94 9.38 -11.97 -4.56
N ASN A 95 9.99 -11.81 -5.74
CA ASN A 95 10.81 -10.65 -6.03
C ASN A 95 9.96 -9.50 -6.55
N VAL A 96 10.32 -8.27 -6.19
CA VAL A 96 9.70 -7.05 -6.70
C VAL A 96 9.95 -6.92 -8.21
N MET A 97 8.89 -7.01 -9.01
CA MET A 97 8.93 -6.64 -10.42
C MET A 97 8.80 -5.12 -10.55
N LYS A 98 9.76 -4.50 -11.23
CA LYS A 98 9.65 -3.10 -11.65
C LYS A 98 8.77 -3.04 -12.89
N LYS A 99 7.54 -2.54 -12.76
CA LYS A 99 6.74 -2.10 -13.92
C LYS A 99 6.81 -0.58 -14.08
N GLU A 100 6.79 -0.14 -15.33
CA GLU A 100 6.46 1.24 -15.66
C GLU A 100 4.97 1.49 -15.35
N PRO A 101 4.60 2.70 -14.89
CA PRO A 101 3.23 3.01 -14.49
C PRO A 101 2.28 2.84 -15.67
N SER A 102 1.49 1.77 -15.68
CA SER A 102 0.40 1.61 -16.65
C SER A 102 -0.87 2.22 -16.06
N ILE A 103 -1.34 3.32 -16.66
CA ILE A 103 -2.48 4.14 -16.22
C ILE A 103 -3.83 3.38 -16.27
N GLN A 104 -3.87 2.10 -16.66
CA GLN A 104 -5.10 1.33 -16.86
C GLN A 104 -4.96 -0.19 -16.55
N SER A 105 -4.53 -0.59 -15.34
CA SER A 105 -4.83 -1.95 -14.88
C SER A 105 -6.21 -1.97 -14.21
N LYS A 106 -7.15 -2.71 -14.81
CA LYS A 106 -8.44 -3.08 -14.19
C LYS A 106 -8.29 -4.17 -13.11
N GLU A 107 -7.07 -4.63 -12.83
CA GLU A 107 -6.86 -5.69 -11.85
C GLU A 107 -7.07 -5.13 -10.43
N PRO A 108 -7.81 -5.85 -9.56
CA PRO A 108 -8.04 -5.44 -8.18
C PRO A 108 -6.73 -5.37 -7.38
N PRO A 109 -6.67 -4.56 -6.32
CA PRO A 109 -5.49 -4.49 -5.46
C PRO A 109 -5.17 -5.87 -4.89
N VAL A 110 -3.90 -6.26 -4.97
CA VAL A 110 -3.45 -7.60 -4.54
C VAL A 110 -3.28 -7.69 -3.02
N TYR A 111 -3.13 -6.56 -2.36
CA TYR A 111 -3.04 -6.47 -0.92
C TYR A 111 -3.57 -5.12 -0.44
N ASP A 112 -3.95 -5.10 0.83
CA ASP A 112 -4.37 -3.90 1.56
C ASP A 112 -3.63 -3.88 2.89
N ILE A 113 -2.87 -2.81 3.17
CA ILE A 113 -1.99 -2.76 4.34
C ILE A 113 -2.79 -2.81 5.65
N SER A 114 -4.02 -2.26 5.67
CA SER A 114 -4.88 -2.25 6.84
C SER A 114 -5.51 -3.63 7.08
N LEU A 115 -5.90 -4.34 6.02
CA LEU A 115 -6.48 -5.68 6.13
C LEU A 115 -5.44 -6.79 6.30
N ASP A 116 -4.26 -6.64 5.72
CA ASP A 116 -3.15 -7.60 5.78
C ASP A 116 -2.20 -7.35 6.96
N GLY A 117 -2.62 -6.53 7.94
CA GLY A 117 -1.80 -6.11 9.08
C GLY A 117 -1.12 -7.27 9.83
N ASP A 118 -1.84 -8.37 10.07
CA ASP A 118 -1.30 -9.56 10.75
C ASP A 118 -0.19 -10.25 9.94
N PHE A 119 -0.38 -10.37 8.61
CA PHE A 119 0.61 -10.98 7.72
C PHE A 119 1.85 -10.10 7.59
N ILE A 120 1.65 -8.78 7.48
CA ILE A 120 2.72 -7.79 7.41
C ILE A 120 3.51 -7.81 8.72
N TYR A 121 2.83 -7.77 9.88
CA TYR A 121 3.47 -7.83 11.19
C TYR A 121 4.31 -9.11 11.35
N ALA A 122 3.72 -10.27 11.09
CA ALA A 122 4.44 -11.55 11.18
C ALA A 122 5.67 -11.58 10.25
N SER A 123 5.54 -11.02 9.04
CA SER A 123 6.63 -10.99 8.06
C SER A 123 7.76 -10.04 8.47
N PHE A 124 7.45 -8.88 9.05
CA PHE A 124 8.47 -7.95 9.56
C PHE A 124 9.21 -8.54 10.76
N MET A 125 8.48 -9.20 11.66
CA MET A 125 9.08 -9.90 12.80
C MET A 125 9.98 -11.04 12.34
N GLN A 126 9.51 -11.88 11.41
CA GLN A 126 10.27 -13.01 10.85
C GLN A 126 11.52 -12.56 10.10
N ALA A 127 11.39 -11.60 9.19
CA ALA A 127 12.47 -11.22 8.26
C ALA A 127 13.50 -10.28 8.89
N TYR A 128 13.06 -9.38 9.77
CA TYR A 128 13.89 -8.27 10.25
C TYR A 128 13.97 -8.18 11.78
N GLY A 129 13.15 -8.93 12.52
CA GLY A 129 13.04 -8.78 13.97
C GLY A 129 12.49 -7.41 14.38
N ILE A 130 11.68 -6.78 13.52
CA ILE A 130 11.09 -5.46 13.76
C ILE A 130 9.67 -5.66 14.31
N ASP A 131 9.44 -5.17 15.52
CA ASP A 131 8.09 -5.04 16.06
C ASP A 131 7.45 -3.74 15.55
N LEU A 132 6.53 -3.86 14.59
CA LEU A 132 5.85 -2.70 14.02
C LEU A 132 4.99 -1.93 15.02
N LEU A 133 4.51 -2.58 16.09
CA LEU A 133 3.72 -1.91 17.12
C LEU A 133 4.60 -1.00 17.99
N GLU A 134 5.82 -1.44 18.30
CA GLU A 134 6.82 -0.63 19.01
C GLU A 134 7.41 0.49 18.14
N GLU A 135 7.41 0.31 16.83
CA GLU A 135 7.93 1.28 15.86
C GLU A 135 6.91 2.34 15.42
N ARG A 136 5.69 2.33 15.98
CA ARG A 136 4.67 3.37 15.74
C ARG A 136 5.18 4.76 16.09
N GLY A 137 4.95 5.72 15.20
CA GLY A 137 5.45 7.08 15.31
C GLY A 137 6.96 7.23 15.05
N LYS A 138 7.70 6.15 14.78
CA LYS A 138 9.17 6.15 14.63
C LYS A 138 9.62 5.70 13.24
N LEU A 139 9.09 4.57 12.76
CA LEU A 139 9.50 4.01 11.47
C LEU A 139 8.93 4.84 10.33
N HIS A 140 9.83 5.52 9.62
CA HIS A 140 9.49 6.38 8.49
C HIS A 140 8.88 5.58 7.31
N TRP A 141 7.86 6.12 6.66
CA TRP A 141 7.09 5.56 5.55
C TRP A 141 7.96 4.99 4.41
N LYS A 142 8.92 5.77 3.89
CA LYS A 142 9.88 5.29 2.88
C LYS A 142 10.72 4.08 3.33
N LYS A 143 11.05 3.98 4.62
CA LYS A 143 11.78 2.83 5.17
C LYS A 143 10.87 1.63 5.32
N PHE A 144 9.65 1.84 5.82
CA PHE A 144 8.61 0.81 5.88
C PHE A 144 8.36 0.20 4.49
N ASN A 145 8.15 1.02 3.45
CA ASN A 145 7.97 0.53 2.08
C ASN A 145 9.19 -0.21 1.53
N ALA A 146 10.41 0.25 1.83
CA ALA A 146 11.63 -0.45 1.42
C ALA A 146 11.73 -1.84 2.09
N LEU A 147 11.34 -1.96 3.36
CA LEU A 147 11.31 -3.24 4.09
C LEU A 147 10.19 -4.15 3.61
N LEU A 148 8.99 -3.60 3.39
CA LEU A 148 7.82 -4.34 2.90
C LEU A 148 8.10 -4.94 1.51
N SER A 149 8.63 -4.13 0.59
CA SER A 149 9.03 -4.59 -0.74
C SER A 149 10.25 -5.51 -0.72
N GLY A 150 11.10 -5.43 0.30
CA GLY A 150 12.28 -6.29 0.46
C GLY A 150 12.02 -7.63 1.14
N LEU A 151 10.76 -7.96 1.47
CA LEU A 151 10.45 -9.19 2.21
C LEU A 151 10.94 -10.43 1.44
N PRO A 152 11.58 -11.39 2.14
CA PRO A 152 12.12 -12.58 1.51
C PRO A 152 11.02 -13.57 1.11
N GLU A 153 11.37 -14.49 0.21
CA GLU A 153 10.54 -15.66 -0.07
C GLU A 153 10.29 -16.47 1.21
N GLY A 154 9.05 -16.96 1.38
CA GLY A 154 8.61 -17.67 2.59
C GLY A 154 8.19 -16.75 3.75
N ALA A 155 8.19 -15.43 3.55
CA ALA A 155 7.48 -14.53 4.46
C ALA A 155 5.96 -14.67 4.26
N LYS A 156 5.19 -14.71 5.36
CA LYS A 156 3.74 -14.97 5.32
C LYS A 156 2.99 -14.03 4.36
N PHE A 157 3.33 -12.74 4.37
CA PHE A 157 2.72 -11.75 3.50
C PHE A 157 3.03 -12.00 2.02
N VAL A 158 4.27 -12.40 1.70
CA VAL A 158 4.68 -12.76 0.34
C VAL A 158 3.92 -13.99 -0.14
N GLU A 159 3.69 -14.98 0.72
CA GLU A 159 2.89 -16.18 0.39
C GLU A 159 1.43 -15.82 0.08
N VAL A 160 0.81 -14.96 0.90
CA VAL A 160 -0.58 -14.50 0.68
C VAL A 160 -0.71 -13.78 -0.66
N ILE A 161 0.24 -12.90 -1.00
CA ILE A 161 0.28 -12.24 -2.30
C ILE A 161 0.41 -13.26 -3.44
N LYS A 162 1.29 -14.26 -3.31
CA LYS A 162 1.45 -15.31 -4.33
C LYS A 162 0.15 -16.09 -4.54
N ILE A 163 -0.56 -16.41 -3.45
CA ILE A 163 -1.87 -17.09 -3.48
C ILE A 163 -2.90 -16.23 -4.24
N ARG A 164 -3.04 -14.95 -3.87
CA ARG A 164 -4.00 -14.04 -4.52
C ARG A 164 -3.73 -13.85 -6.01
N LYS A 165 -2.46 -13.82 -6.41
CA LYS A 165 -2.03 -13.67 -7.81
C LYS A 165 -2.05 -14.95 -8.63
N TYR A 166 -2.25 -16.11 -8.00
CA TYR A 166 -2.16 -17.37 -8.70
C TYR A 166 -3.16 -17.43 -9.86
N LYS A 167 -2.63 -17.81 -11.03
CA LYS A 167 -3.37 -18.15 -12.25
C LYS A 167 -2.87 -19.53 -12.68
N PRO A 168 -3.76 -20.50 -12.96
CA PRO A 168 -3.37 -21.83 -13.41
C PRO A 168 -2.44 -21.79 -14.62
N ARG A 169 -1.49 -22.73 -14.69
CA ARG A 169 -0.53 -22.85 -15.79
C ARG A 169 -0.56 -24.22 -16.41
N LYS A 170 -0.13 -24.29 -17.67
CA LYS A 170 0.05 -25.56 -18.38
C LYS A 170 1.05 -26.43 -17.63
N GLY A 171 0.59 -27.56 -17.12
CA GLY A 171 1.39 -28.51 -16.33
C GLY A 171 1.07 -28.53 -14.84
N ASP A 172 0.25 -27.59 -14.34
CA ASP A 172 -0.29 -27.68 -13.00
C ASP A 172 -1.26 -28.87 -12.89
N SER A 173 -1.15 -29.64 -11.82
CA SER A 173 -2.08 -30.74 -11.57
C SER A 173 -3.44 -30.20 -11.11
N GLN A 174 -4.53 -30.90 -11.44
CA GLN A 174 -5.87 -30.48 -11.00
C GLN A 174 -5.95 -30.32 -9.48
N ALA A 175 -5.36 -31.25 -8.71
CA ALA A 175 -5.35 -31.18 -7.26
C ALA A 175 -4.66 -29.92 -6.71
N TYR A 176 -3.58 -29.47 -7.37
CA TYR A 176 -2.88 -28.24 -6.99
C TYR A 176 -3.68 -26.99 -7.36
N ILE A 177 -4.34 -26.99 -8.53
CA ILE A 177 -5.25 -25.91 -8.94
C ILE A 177 -6.37 -25.78 -7.91
N ASP A 178 -7.02 -26.89 -7.54
CA ASP A 178 -8.12 -26.91 -6.57
C ASP A 178 -7.69 -26.39 -5.18
N GLU A 179 -6.49 -26.77 -4.73
CA GLU A 179 -5.90 -26.26 -3.48
C GLU A 179 -5.67 -24.75 -3.55
N MET A 180 -5.08 -24.25 -4.63
CA MET A 180 -4.82 -22.82 -4.81
C MET A 180 -6.11 -22.00 -4.91
N VAL A 181 -7.14 -22.51 -5.59
CA VAL A 181 -8.47 -21.88 -5.65
C VAL A 181 -9.08 -21.79 -4.26
N LYS A 182 -8.99 -22.86 -3.46
CA LYS A 182 -9.46 -22.85 -2.06
C LYS A 182 -8.71 -21.81 -1.23
N LEU A 183 -7.39 -21.77 -1.31
CA LEU A 183 -6.58 -20.78 -0.59
C LEU A 183 -6.89 -19.35 -1.05
N LYS A 184 -7.11 -19.13 -2.34
CA LYS A 184 -7.47 -17.82 -2.88
C LYS A 184 -8.81 -17.32 -2.32
N LYS A 185 -9.78 -18.21 -2.12
CA LYS A 185 -11.04 -17.91 -1.42
C LYS A 185 -10.82 -17.60 0.07
N GLU A 186 -9.95 -18.36 0.74
CA GLU A 186 -9.64 -18.16 2.17
C GLU A 186 -8.94 -16.82 2.43
N TYR A 187 -8.01 -16.42 1.56
CA TYR A 187 -7.22 -15.19 1.70
C TYR A 187 -7.78 -14.01 0.89
N ALA A 188 -8.99 -14.10 0.33
CA ALA A 188 -9.60 -13.04 -0.46
C ALA A 188 -9.79 -11.74 0.37
N LEU A 189 -9.71 -10.59 -0.30
CA LEU A 189 -10.04 -9.30 0.32
C LEU A 189 -11.57 -9.09 0.32
N PRO A 190 -12.16 -8.39 1.31
CA PRO A 190 -13.61 -8.22 1.42
C PRO A 190 -14.29 -7.63 0.18
N ASP A 191 -13.62 -6.70 -0.53
CA ASP A 191 -14.14 -6.04 -1.73
C ASP A 191 -13.58 -6.63 -3.03
N SER A 192 -12.91 -7.79 -2.98
CA SER A 192 -12.72 -8.55 -4.21
C SER A 192 -14.09 -9.15 -4.55
N GLU A 193 -14.88 -8.45 -5.37
CA GLU A 193 -16.02 -9.05 -6.05
C GLU A 193 -15.60 -10.44 -6.54
N GLU A 194 -16.48 -11.43 -6.32
CA GLU A 194 -16.29 -12.80 -6.79
C GLU A 194 -15.63 -12.72 -8.17
N TYR A 195 -14.44 -13.30 -8.29
CA TYR A 195 -13.87 -13.55 -9.59
C TYR A 195 -14.89 -14.43 -10.29
N ASP A 196 -15.78 -13.81 -11.06
CA ASP A 196 -16.68 -14.51 -11.95
C ASP A 196 -15.76 -15.39 -12.79
N ASP A 197 -15.96 -16.69 -12.65
CA ASP A 197 -15.34 -17.77 -13.43
C ASP A 197 -15.82 -17.66 -14.91
N GLU A 198 -15.89 -16.45 -15.49
CA GLU A 198 -16.38 -16.15 -16.85
C GLU A 198 -15.26 -15.86 -17.87
N ASP A 199 -14.00 -16.17 -17.54
CA ASP A 199 -12.90 -16.20 -18.53
C ASP A 199 -12.23 -17.59 -18.59
N ASP A 200 -12.89 -18.63 -18.08
CA ASP A 200 -12.46 -20.03 -18.19
C ASP A 200 -13.21 -20.75 -19.33
N ASP A 201 -13.22 -20.13 -20.53
CA ASP A 201 -13.34 -20.89 -21.78
C ASP A 201 -11.97 -21.56 -22.03
N TYR A 202 -11.59 -22.48 -21.13
CA TYR A 202 -10.50 -23.40 -21.41
C TYR A 202 -11.00 -24.35 -22.48
N ASP A 203 -10.71 -24.04 -23.74
CA ASP A 203 -10.61 -25.01 -24.83
C ASP A 203 -9.56 -26.06 -24.41
N MET A 204 -10.02 -27.04 -23.64
CA MET A 204 -9.32 -28.28 -23.33
C MET A 204 -9.46 -29.21 -24.54
N GLU A 205 -8.67 -28.94 -25.58
CA GLU A 205 -8.35 -29.94 -26.62
C GLU A 205 -7.23 -30.89 -26.16
#